data_AF-A0A1F2P380-F1
#
_entry.id   AF-A0A1F2P380-F1
#
_cell.length_a   1.000
_cell.length_b   1.000
_cell.length_c   1.000
_cell.angle_alpha   90.00
_cell.angle_beta   90.00
_cell.angle_gamma   90.00
#
_symmetry.space_group_name_H-M   'P 1'
#
loop_
_entity.id
_entity.type
_entity.pdbx_description
1 polymer ?
#
loop_
_entity_poly.entity_id
_entity_poly.type
_entity_poly.pdbx_seq_one_letter_code
_entity_poly.pdbx_strand_id
1 'polypeptide(L)'
;MPAAFRLGWAIMRRLRIFEATLARSEEEFFDIAGVEWPRKERSIETCFDAIRCNMCGELVTANYVRCKKGELLCIPCSGYKER
;
A
#
# COMPACT_ATOMS: atom_id res chain seq x y z
N MET A 1 39.80 1.12 14.38
CA MET A 1 39.61 0.03 13.39
C MET A 1 39.37 0.64 12.01
N PRO A 2 40.03 0.16 10.94
CA PRO A 2 39.90 0.73 9.59
C PRO A 2 38.45 0.69 9.08
N ALA A 3 38.03 1.67 8.28
CA ALA A 3 36.67 1.75 7.73
C ALA A 3 36.24 0.47 6.98
N ALA A 4 37.18 -0.19 6.28
CA ALA A 4 36.95 -1.46 5.59
C ALA A 4 36.55 -2.62 6.54
N PHE A 5 37.12 -2.65 7.76
CA PHE A 5 36.78 -3.67 8.77
C PHE A 5 35.37 -3.45 9.35
N ARG A 6 34.91 -2.19 9.48
CA ARG A 6 33.54 -1.88 9.93
C ARG A 6 32.49 -2.29 8.89
N LEU A 7 32.78 -2.07 7.60
CA LEU A 7 31.89 -2.47 6.50
C LEU A 7 31.82 -4.00 6.36
N GLY A 8 32.97 -4.69 6.43
CA GLY A 8 33.03 -6.16 6.40
C GLY A 8 32.32 -6.83 7.57
N TRP A 9 32.42 -6.28 8.78
CA TRP A 9 31.70 -6.79 9.95
C TRP A 9 30.19 -6.55 9.90
N ALA A 10 29.76 -5.39 9.38
CA ALA A 10 28.33 -5.10 9.16
C ALA A 10 27.72 -6.03 8.10
N ILE A 11 28.44 -6.31 7.01
CA ILE A 11 28.01 -7.26 5.97
C ILE A 11 27.95 -8.68 6.53
N MET A 12 28.99 -9.15 7.23
CA MET A 12 28.99 -10.48 7.87
C MET A 12 27.93 -10.61 8.98
N ARG A 13 27.58 -9.54 9.68
CA ARG A 13 26.48 -9.55 10.65
C ARG A 13 25.12 -9.62 9.94
N ARG A 14 24.95 -8.94 8.81
CA ARG A 14 23.72 -8.95 8.00
C ARG A 14 23.48 -10.31 7.34
N LEU A 15 24.54 -10.94 6.82
CA LEU A 15 24.48 -12.31 6.27
C LEU A 15 24.08 -13.32 7.34
N ARG A 16 24.66 -13.24 8.55
CA ARG A 16 24.28 -14.11 9.67
C ARG A 16 22.83 -13.97 10.10
N ILE A 17 22.28 -12.75 10.08
CA ILE A 17 20.85 -12.53 10.38
C ILE A 17 19.98 -13.16 9.29
N PHE A 18 20.35 -12.98 8.01
CA PHE A 18 19.63 -13.56 6.89
C PHE A 18 19.63 -15.09 6.93
N GLU A 19 20.79 -15.71 7.14
CA GLU A 19 20.93 -17.17 7.29
C GLU A 19 20.14 -17.70 8.49
N ALA A 20 20.23 -17.03 9.64
CA ALA A 20 19.45 -17.40 10.82
C ALA A 20 17.94 -17.20 10.64
N THR A 21 17.53 -16.32 9.72
CA THR A 21 16.12 -16.09 9.40
C THR A 21 15.59 -17.20 8.49
N LEU A 22 16.39 -17.64 7.51
CA LEU A 22 16.02 -18.74 6.60
C LEU A 22 16.05 -20.12 7.27
N ALA A 23 16.82 -20.28 8.34
CA ALA A 23 16.96 -21.55 9.04
C ALA A 23 15.85 -21.83 10.08
N ARG A 24 14.95 -20.87 10.34
CA ARG A 24 13.82 -21.04 11.26
C ARG A 24 12.78 -21.97 10.68
N SER A 25 12.11 -22.73 11.54
CA SER A 25 10.93 -23.50 11.10
C SER A 25 9.75 -22.56 10.82
N GLU A 26 8.74 -23.04 10.10
CA GLU A 26 7.55 -22.24 9.80
C GLU A 26 6.83 -21.79 11.08
N GLU A 27 6.79 -22.64 12.11
CA GLU A 27 6.15 -22.34 13.39
C GLU A 27 6.90 -21.27 14.21
N GLU A 28 8.23 -21.19 14.08
CA GLU A 28 9.03 -20.13 14.71
C GLU A 28 8.96 -18.81 13.94
N PHE A 29 8.59 -18.88 12.66
CA PHE A 29 8.57 -17.74 11.75
C PHE A 29 7.19 -17.08 11.66
N PHE A 30 6.12 -17.88 11.73
CA PHE A 30 4.75 -17.44 11.56
C PHE A 30 3.90 -17.69 12.81
N ASP A 31 3.22 -16.65 13.28
CA ASP A 31 2.12 -16.77 14.25
C ASP A 31 0.81 -16.96 13.48
N ILE A 32 0.43 -18.21 13.24
CA ILE A 32 -0.76 -18.56 12.46
C ILE A 32 -1.95 -18.71 13.42
N ALA A 33 -2.86 -17.76 13.36
CA ALA A 33 -4.12 -17.80 14.09
C ALA A 33 -5.31 -17.67 13.14
N GLY A 34 -6.44 -18.28 13.51
CA GLY A 34 -7.71 -18.05 12.84
C GLY A 34 -8.16 -16.60 13.07
N VAL A 35 -8.43 -15.88 11.99
CA VAL A 35 -8.94 -14.51 12.06
C VAL A 35 -10.41 -14.52 11.63
N GLU A 36 -11.29 -14.03 12.49
CA GLU A 36 -12.65 -13.70 12.07
C GLU A 36 -12.60 -12.44 11.20
N TRP A 37 -12.97 -12.60 9.93
CA TRP A 37 -13.05 -11.46 9.02
C TRP A 37 -14.49 -10.96 8.94
N PRO A 38 -14.83 -9.81 9.58
CA PRO A 38 -16.16 -9.29 9.48
C PRO A 38 -16.46 -9.01 8.01
N ARG A 39 -17.52 -9.63 7.48
CA ARG A 39 -17.96 -9.43 6.11
C ARG A 39 -18.42 -7.98 5.97
N LYS A 40 -17.50 -7.11 5.57
CA LYS A 40 -17.84 -5.74 5.19
C LYS A 40 -18.47 -5.80 3.81
N GLU A 41 -19.80 -5.76 3.75
CA GLU A 41 -20.55 -5.59 2.52
C GLU A 41 -20.05 -4.30 1.86
N ARG A 42 -19.23 -4.42 0.82
CA ARG A 42 -18.82 -3.26 0.03
C ARG A 42 -19.94 -3.03 -0.97
N SER A 43 -20.93 -2.21 -0.61
CA SER A 43 -21.88 -1.64 -1.56
C SER A 43 -21.17 -0.57 -2.41
N ILE A 44 -20.14 -0.97 -3.15
CA ILE A 44 -19.71 -0.16 -4.28
C ILE A 44 -20.64 -0.59 -5.40
N GLU A 45 -21.69 0.21 -5.63
CA GLU A 45 -22.46 0.10 -6.85
C GLU A 45 -21.47 0.14 -8.02
N THR A 46 -21.46 -0.94 -8.78
CA THR A 46 -20.65 -1.04 -9.99
C THR A 46 -21.20 0.00 -10.96
N CYS A 47 -20.39 1.00 -11.29
CA CYS A 47 -20.76 2.08 -12.18
C CYS A 47 -19.87 1.97 -13.42
N PHE A 48 -20.49 1.81 -14.59
CA PHE A 48 -19.81 1.79 -15.88
C PHE A 48 -19.72 3.18 -16.53
N ASP A 49 -20.37 4.18 -15.94
CA ASP A 49 -20.36 5.55 -16.46
C ASP A 49 -19.01 6.22 -16.18
N ALA A 50 -18.48 6.89 -17.19
CA ALA A 50 -17.24 7.65 -17.12
C ALA A 50 -17.52 9.15 -17.32
N ILE A 51 -16.90 9.97 -16.48
CA ILE A 51 -16.96 11.43 -16.51
C ILE A 51 -15.54 11.96 -16.76
N ARG A 52 -15.39 13.07 -17.50
CA ARG A 52 -14.09 13.73 -17.66
C ARG A 52 -13.81 14.66 -16.49
N CYS A 53 -12.60 14.59 -15.94
CA CYS A 53 -12.13 15.53 -14.91
C CYS A 53 -12.02 16.95 -15.51
N ASN A 54 -12.62 17.94 -14.85
CA ASN A 54 -12.57 19.34 -15.30
C ASN A 54 -11.16 19.95 -15.27
N MET A 55 -10.22 19.39 -14.50
CA MET A 55 -8.86 19.91 -14.36
C MET A 55 -7.83 19.24 -15.28
N CYS A 56 -7.82 17.90 -15.36
CA CYS A 56 -6.82 17.15 -16.17
C CYS A 56 -7.39 16.53 -17.46
N GLY A 57 -8.71 16.49 -17.64
CA GLY A 57 -9.37 15.93 -18.84
C GLY A 57 -9.44 14.40 -18.91
N GLU A 58 -8.83 13.68 -17.97
CA GLU A 58 -8.87 12.22 -17.87
C GLU A 58 -10.27 11.69 -17.56
N LEU A 59 -10.55 10.45 -17.99
CA LEU A 59 -11.79 9.75 -17.66
C LEU A 59 -11.73 9.16 -16.25
N VAL A 60 -12.82 9.35 -15.51
CA VAL A 60 -13.01 8.86 -14.13
C VAL A 60 -14.36 8.19 -14.07
N THR A 61 -14.42 6.98 -13.52
CA THR A 61 -15.68 6.30 -13.18
C THR A 61 -16.53 7.17 -12.25
N ALA A 62 -17.82 7.34 -12.56
CA ALA A 62 -18.67 8.35 -11.92
C ALA A 62 -18.79 8.15 -10.39
N ASN A 63 -18.79 6.91 -9.90
CA ASN A 63 -18.79 6.59 -8.46
C ASN A 63 -17.50 7.01 -7.71
N TYR A 64 -16.42 7.34 -8.42
CA TYR A 64 -15.16 7.83 -7.85
C TYR A 64 -14.91 9.33 -8.09
N VAL A 65 -15.80 10.03 -8.81
CA VAL A 65 -15.67 11.47 -9.03
C VAL A 65 -15.83 12.23 -7.71
N ARG A 66 -15.17 13.39 -7.61
CA ARG A 66 -15.24 14.27 -6.45
C ARG A 66 -15.69 15.65 -6.88
N CYS A 67 -16.51 16.30 -6.05
CA CYS A 67 -16.89 17.69 -6.26
C CYS A 67 -16.01 18.60 -5.40
N LYS A 68 -15.32 19.56 -6.03
CA LYS A 68 -14.53 20.58 -5.33
C LYS A 68 -14.80 21.93 -5.97
N LYS A 69 -15.32 22.88 -5.19
CA LYS A 69 -15.71 24.22 -5.69
C LYS A 69 -16.68 24.17 -6.89
N GLY A 70 -17.58 23.18 -6.92
CA GLY A 70 -18.54 22.99 -8.01
C GLY A 70 -18.00 22.24 -9.24
N GLU A 71 -16.71 21.90 -9.26
CA GLU A 71 -16.11 21.14 -10.37
C GLU A 71 -16.03 19.64 -10.07
N LEU A 72 -16.28 18.84 -11.10
CA LEU A 72 -16.13 17.38 -11.07
C LEU A 72 -14.68 17.01 -11.39
N LEU A 73 -13.98 16.45 -10.41
CA LEU A 73 -12.56 16.17 -10.48
C LEU A 73 -12.24 14.71 -10.17
N CYS A 74 -11.14 14.21 -10.73
CA CYS A 74 -10.54 12.95 -10.30
C CYS A 74 -9.99 13.07 -8.87
N ILE A 75 -9.79 11.93 -8.19
CA ILE A 75 -9.28 11.90 -6.80
C ILE A 75 -7.99 12.73 -6.65
N PRO A 76 -6.96 12.56 -7.51
CA PRO A 76 -5.74 13.37 -7.42
C PRO A 76 -5.97 14.88 -7.53
N CYS A 77 -6.75 15.35 -8.51
CA CYS A 77 -7.04 16.77 -8.72
C CYS A 77 -7.90 17.37 -7.60
N SER A 78 -8.77 16.57 -6.98
CA SER A 78 -9.52 16.99 -5.79
C SER A 78 -8.65 17.09 -4.53
N GLY A 79 -7.53 16.37 -4.50
CA GLY A 79 -6.64 16.22 -3.35
C GLY A 79 -6.99 15.01 -2.48
N TYR A 80 -6.01 14.52 -1.74
CA TYR A 80 -6.19 13.45 -0.76
C TYR A 80 -6.55 14.04 0.60
N LYS A 81 -7.37 13.32 1.38
CA LYS A 81 -7.54 13.66 2.80
C LYS A 81 -6.22 13.40 3.50
N GLU A 82 -5.81 14.32 4.38
CA GLU A 82 -4.74 14.04 5.33
C GLU A 82 -5.18 12.86 6.23
N ARG A 83 -4.22 11.98 6.54
CA ARG A 83 -4.45 10.77 7.33
C ARG A 83 -4.33 11.06 8.82
#